data_AF-A0A951R8H9-F1
#
_entry.id   AF-A0A951R8H9-F1
#
_cell.length_a   1.000
_cell.length_b   1.000
_cell.length_c   1.000
_cell.angle_alpha   90.00
_cell.angle_beta   90.00
_cell.angle_gamma   90.00
#
_symmetry.space_group_name_H-M   'P 1'
#
loop_
_entity.id
_entity.type
_entity.pdbx_description
1 polymer ?
#
loop_
_entity_poly.entity_id
_entity_poly.type
_entity_poly.pdbx_seq_one_letter_code
_entity_poly.pdbx_strand_id
1 'polypeptide(L)'
;MKRLTGFMGLVLLVTTIVGTLTYSQSTYTKAENQMIEFANKKMEQIYSVKIDKNNLRYSIGEQVQKNKLKKIQDKSNSEVVAITATNLEKLKKGNVLSYSFKYDFKDKKVISHDLKFLK
;
A
#
# COMPACT_ATOMS: atom_id res chain seq x y z
N MET A 1 -35.78 -5.35 14.70
CA MET A 1 -34.83 -5.25 13.56
C MET A 1 -34.52 -3.79 13.31
N LYS A 2 -33.23 -3.39 13.36
CA LYS A 2 -32.64 -2.26 12.61
C LYS A 2 -31.13 -2.26 12.90
N ARG A 3 -30.35 -2.55 11.85
CA ARG A 3 -28.88 -2.51 11.84
C ARG A 3 -28.44 -1.04 11.74
N LEU A 4 -27.44 -0.64 12.51
CA LEU A 4 -26.68 0.59 12.27
C LEU A 4 -25.21 0.31 12.55
N THR A 5 -24.56 -0.27 11.54
CA THR A 5 -23.12 -0.31 11.37
C THR A 5 -22.60 1.11 11.16
N GLY A 6 -22.11 1.74 12.22
CA GLY A 6 -21.27 2.93 12.15
C GLY A 6 -19.80 2.52 12.21
N PHE A 7 -19.16 2.32 11.07
CA PHE A 7 -17.70 2.25 11.00
C PHE A 7 -17.16 3.67 11.25
N MET A 8 -16.85 3.99 12.51
CA MET A 8 -16.05 5.17 12.83
C MET A 8 -14.65 4.97 12.25
N GLY A 9 -14.26 5.87 11.36
CA GLY A 9 -13.00 5.85 10.64
C GLY A 9 -11.81 5.81 11.59
N LEU A 10 -11.02 4.73 11.48
CA LEU A 10 -9.68 4.68 12.03
C LEU A 10 -8.80 5.57 11.15
N VAL A 11 -8.72 6.86 11.50
CA VAL A 11 -7.69 7.77 11.01
C VAL A 11 -6.35 7.27 11.55
N LEU A 12 -5.69 6.39 10.81
CA LEU A 12 -4.28 6.05 11.03
C LEU A 12 -3.45 7.25 10.56
N LEU A 13 -3.28 8.19 11.49
CA LEU A 13 -2.21 9.18 11.47
C LEU A 13 -0.87 8.42 11.37
N VAL A 14 -0.31 8.35 10.15
CA VAL A 14 1.06 7.92 9.92
C VAL A 14 1.97 9.05 10.39
N THR A 15 2.22 9.11 11.71
CA THR A 15 3.17 10.06 12.28
C THR A 15 4.59 9.60 11.99
N THR A 16 5.30 10.48 11.27
CA THR A 16 6.76 10.62 11.20
C THR A 16 7.55 9.44 10.61
N ILE A 17 7.64 9.41 9.28
CA ILE A 17 8.84 8.91 8.60
C ILE A 17 9.91 9.98 8.79
N VAL A 18 10.74 9.86 9.84
CA VAL A 18 11.94 10.69 9.99
C VAL A 18 12.99 10.13 9.06
N GLY A 19 13.11 10.77 7.90
CA GLY A 19 14.11 10.49 6.89
C GLY A 19 13.86 11.45 5.74
N THR A 20 14.76 12.40 5.55
CA THR A 20 14.80 13.30 4.39
C THR A 20 14.88 12.46 3.11
N LEU A 21 13.74 12.15 2.49
CA LEU A 21 13.69 11.39 1.25
C LEU A 21 13.67 12.38 0.09
N THR A 22 14.85 12.64 -0.46
CA THR A 22 15.01 13.22 -1.79
C THR A 22 14.49 12.18 -2.79
N TYR A 23 13.34 12.46 -3.41
CA TYR A 23 12.60 11.48 -4.22
C TYR A 23 13.10 11.46 -5.67
N SER A 24 13.94 10.47 -6.00
CA SER A 24 14.21 10.02 -7.37
C SER A 24 13.40 8.75 -7.65
N GLN A 25 12.94 8.57 -8.90
CA GLN A 25 12.26 7.35 -9.40
C GLN A 25 13.14 6.08 -9.33
N SER A 26 14.44 6.23 -9.04
CA SER A 26 15.37 5.16 -8.68
C SER A 26 15.50 5.15 -7.14
N THR A 27 15.29 4.09 -6.37
CA THR A 27 15.46 2.65 -6.58
C THR A 27 14.66 1.90 -5.49
N TYR A 28 13.59 1.17 -5.84
CA TYR A 28 13.07 0.13 -4.95
C TYR A 28 14.05 -1.05 -4.97
N THR A 29 14.33 -1.64 -3.81
CA THR A 29 15.08 -2.90 -3.71
C THR A 29 14.36 -4.02 -4.45
N LYS A 30 15.06 -5.14 -4.69
CA LYS A 30 14.45 -6.30 -5.33
C LYS A 30 13.26 -6.82 -4.50
N ALA A 31 13.42 -6.88 -3.18
CA ALA A 31 12.35 -7.29 -2.27
C ALA A 31 11.15 -6.33 -2.32
N GLU A 32 11.38 -5.01 -2.25
CA GLU A 32 10.30 -4.02 -2.37
C GLU A 32 9.56 -4.15 -3.71
N ASN A 33 10.28 -4.33 -4.82
CA ASN A 33 9.66 -4.52 -6.13
C ASN A 33 8.74 -5.73 -6.20
N GLN A 34 9.16 -6.87 -5.63
CA GLN A 34 8.33 -8.08 -5.56
C GLN A 34 7.05 -7.84 -4.75
N MET A 35 7.15 -7.12 -3.63
CA MET A 35 6.01 -6.81 -2.78
C MET A 35 5.04 -5.83 -3.46
N ILE A 36 5.57 -4.84 -4.19
CA ILE A 36 4.76 -3.92 -5.00
C ILE A 36 3.99 -4.68 -6.08
N GLU A 37 4.66 -5.56 -6.83
CA GLU A 37 4.01 -6.35 -7.89
C GLU A 37 2.93 -7.27 -7.34
N PHE A 38 3.20 -7.91 -6.20
CA PHE A 38 2.22 -8.72 -5.49
C PHE A 38 0.99 -7.90 -5.08
N ALA A 39 1.19 -6.73 -4.45
CA ALA A 39 0.10 -5.87 -4.01
C ALA A 39 -0.70 -5.33 -5.19
N ASN A 40 -0.04 -4.85 -6.26
CA ASN A 40 -0.72 -4.39 -7.47
C ASN A 40 -1.63 -5.48 -8.02
N LYS A 41 -1.11 -6.70 -8.23
CA LYS A 41 -1.92 -7.82 -8.74
C LYS A 41 -3.12 -8.12 -7.84
N LYS A 42 -2.95 -8.08 -6.51
CA LYS A 42 -4.07 -8.28 -5.58
C LYS A 42 -5.10 -7.16 -5.67
N MET A 43 -4.66 -5.91 -5.77
CA MET A 43 -5.53 -4.75 -5.88
C MET A 43 -6.28 -4.73 -7.22
N GLU A 44 -5.61 -5.07 -8.32
CA GLU A 44 -6.24 -5.25 -9.64
C GLU A 44 -7.34 -6.31 -9.59
N GLN A 45 -7.10 -7.43 -8.91
CA GLN A 45 -8.10 -8.50 -8.71
C GLN A 45 -9.29 -8.05 -7.84
N ILE A 46 -9.02 -7.39 -6.71
CA ILE A 46 -10.06 -6.96 -5.76
C ILE A 46 -10.99 -5.93 -6.38
N TYR A 47 -10.45 -4.97 -7.14
CA TYR A 47 -11.21 -3.84 -7.67
C TYR A 47 -11.53 -3.95 -9.16
N SER A 48 -11.02 -4.98 -9.85
CA SER A 48 -11.15 -5.13 -11.31
C SER A 48 -10.66 -3.91 -12.09
N VAL A 49 -9.54 -3.33 -11.65
CA VAL A 49 -8.89 -2.16 -12.28
C VAL A 49 -7.49 -2.55 -12.77
N LYS A 50 -6.94 -1.79 -13.71
CA LYS A 50 -5.53 -1.92 -14.12
C LYS A 50 -4.67 -0.92 -13.36
N ILE A 51 -3.57 -1.39 -12.78
CA ILE A 51 -2.61 -0.56 -12.04
C ILE A 51 -1.31 -0.47 -12.84
N ASP A 52 -1.04 0.71 -13.39
CA ASP A 52 0.25 0.99 -14.00
C ASP A 52 1.27 1.34 -12.92
N LYS A 53 2.23 0.44 -12.70
CA LYS A 53 3.27 0.61 -11.69
C LYS A 53 4.09 1.89 -11.90
N ASN A 54 4.30 2.29 -13.14
CA ASN A 54 5.17 3.42 -13.47
C ASN A 54 4.53 4.77 -13.14
N ASN A 55 3.20 4.81 -13.03
CA ASN A 55 2.43 6.03 -12.74
C ASN A 55 2.21 6.24 -11.24
N LEU A 56 2.74 5.36 -10.38
CA LEU A 56 2.53 5.40 -8.94
C LEU A 56 3.87 5.45 -8.20
N ARG A 57 3.90 6.24 -7.14
CA ARG A 57 4.96 6.21 -6.12
C ARG A 57 4.48 5.37 -4.94
N TYR A 58 5.33 4.46 -4.47
CA TYR A 58 5.01 3.52 -3.43
C TYR A 58 5.76 3.84 -2.14
N SER A 59 5.11 3.58 -1.01
CA SER A 59 5.73 3.45 0.31
C SER A 59 5.46 2.05 0.82
N ILE A 60 6.51 1.34 1.21
CA ILE A 60 6.44 -0.07 1.62
C ILE A 60 7.08 -0.19 2.98
N GLY A 61 6.39 -0.89 3.88
CA GLY A 61 6.89 -1.17 5.21
C GLY A 61 6.48 -2.53 5.71
N GLU A 62 7.37 -3.12 6.49
CA GLU A 62 7.15 -4.36 7.19
C GLU A 62 6.74 -4.10 8.64
N GLN A 63 5.78 -4.87 9.15
CA GLN A 63 5.30 -4.68 10.51
C GLN A 63 6.20 -5.41 11.50
N VAL A 64 6.93 -4.65 12.31
CA VAL A 64 7.80 -5.19 13.38
C VAL A 64 7.12 -5.26 14.75
N GLN A 65 6.11 -4.40 14.97
CA GLN A 65 5.25 -4.41 16.16
C GLN A 65 3.86 -3.94 15.73
N LYS A 66 2.85 -4.13 16.59
CA LYS A 66 1.50 -3.57 16.35
C LYS A 66 1.63 -2.07 16.05
N ASN A 67 1.17 -1.67 14.86
CA ASN A 67 1.20 -0.29 14.35
C ASN A 67 2.59 0.33 14.13
N LYS A 68 3.68 -0.44 14.14
CA LYS A 68 5.01 0.05 13.78
C LYS A 68 5.52 -0.61 12.50
N LEU A 69 5.80 0.20 11.50
CA LEU A 69 6.37 -0.22 10.23
C LEU A 69 7.86 0.14 10.17
N LYS A 70 8.66 -0.73 9.55
CA LYS A 70 10.05 -0.44 9.18
C LYS A 70 10.26 -0.67 7.68
N LYS A 71 11.32 -0.08 7.12
CA LYS A 71 11.70 -0.31 5.72
C LYS A 71 12.01 -1.79 5.51
N ILE A 72 11.57 -2.36 4.38
CA ILE A 72 11.92 -3.72 3.98
C ILE A 72 13.41 -3.79 3.69
N GLN A 73 14.09 -4.75 4.31
CA GLN A 73 15.45 -5.15 3.95
C GLN A 73 15.39 -6.47 3.17
N ASP A 74 16.37 -6.73 2.30
CA ASP A 74 16.40 -7.93 1.46
C ASP A 74 16.41 -9.26 2.24
N LYS A 75 16.69 -9.24 3.55
CA LYS A 75 16.66 -10.40 4.47
C LYS A 75 15.51 -10.36 5.49
N SER A 76 14.45 -9.61 5.19
CA SER A 76 13.31 -9.50 6.08
C SER A 76 12.52 -10.81 6.19
N ASN A 77 12.20 -11.20 7.42
CA ASN A 77 11.29 -12.30 7.74
C ASN A 77 9.91 -11.79 8.20
N SER A 78 9.55 -10.55 7.87
CA SER A 78 8.30 -9.97 8.36
C SER A 78 7.08 -10.70 7.83
N GLU A 79 6.21 -11.08 8.76
CA GLU A 79 4.97 -11.80 8.46
C GLU A 79 3.91 -10.87 7.85
N VAL A 80 3.98 -9.56 8.09
CA VAL A 80 2.98 -8.59 7.61
C VAL A 80 3.65 -7.43 6.87
N VAL A 81 3.14 -7.11 5.68
CA VAL A 81 3.59 -5.98 4.86
C VAL A 81 2.44 -5.01 4.62
N ALA A 82 2.75 -3.71 4.66
CA ALA A 82 1.86 -2.63 4.30
C ALA A 82 2.47 -1.84 3.12
N ILE A 83 1.63 -1.54 2.13
CA ILE A 83 1.99 -0.79 0.92
C ILE A 83 0.98 0.31 0.72
N THR A 84 1.44 1.52 0.48
CA THR A 84 0.64 2.59 -0.08
C THR A 84 1.20 3.01 -1.42
N ALA A 85 0.34 3.46 -2.32
CA ALA A 85 0.72 3.98 -3.62
C ALA A 85 -0.06 5.25 -3.92
N THR A 86 0.57 6.23 -4.56
CA THR A 86 -0.04 7.51 -4.93
C THR A 86 0.42 7.94 -6.31
N ASN A 87 -0.53 8.39 -7.13
CA ASN A 87 -0.28 8.95 -8.45
C ASN A 87 0.23 10.40 -8.33
N LEU A 88 1.28 10.72 -9.07
CA LEU A 88 1.96 12.02 -9.01
C LEU A 88 1.76 12.87 -10.26
N GLU A 89 1.18 12.30 -11.32
CA GLU A 89 1.05 12.95 -12.62
C GLU A 89 -0.38 13.46 -12.89
N LYS A 90 -0.53 14.20 -14.00
CA LYS A 90 -1.83 14.71 -14.45
C LYS A 90 -2.83 13.56 -14.61
N LEU A 91 -3.81 13.58 -13.73
CA LEU A 91 -4.80 12.53 -13.58
C LEU A 91 -5.76 12.52 -14.77
N LYS A 92 -5.92 11.37 -15.41
CA LYS A 92 -7.02 11.10 -16.35
C LYS A 92 -8.15 10.39 -15.61
N LYS A 93 -9.39 10.63 -16.03
CA LYS A 93 -10.57 9.92 -15.52
C LYS A 93 -10.37 8.41 -15.71
N GLY A 94 -10.67 7.63 -14.66
CA GLY A 94 -10.43 6.18 -14.62
C GLY A 94 -9.05 5.76 -14.08
N ASN A 95 -8.12 6.69 -13.83
CA ASN A 95 -6.84 6.36 -13.21
C ASN A 95 -6.99 6.14 -11.70
N VAL A 96 -6.21 5.19 -11.18
CA VAL A 96 -5.98 5.05 -9.74
C VAL A 96 -5.24 6.29 -9.24
N LEU A 97 -5.84 6.96 -8.24
CA LEU A 97 -5.27 8.11 -7.53
C LEU A 97 -4.32 7.65 -6.44
N SER A 98 -4.77 6.70 -5.64
CA SER A 98 -3.98 6.10 -4.58
C SER A 98 -4.59 4.79 -4.14
N TYR A 99 -3.79 3.95 -3.51
CA TYR A 99 -4.30 2.80 -2.78
C TYR A 99 -3.51 2.55 -1.50
N SER A 100 -4.14 1.85 -0.57
CA SER A 100 -3.47 1.23 0.58
C SER A 100 -3.77 -0.26 0.62
N PHE A 101 -2.78 -1.07 0.95
CA PHE A 101 -2.87 -2.52 0.97
C PHE A 101 -2.04 -3.08 2.12
N LYS A 102 -2.61 -4.00 2.89
CA LYS A 102 -1.92 -4.69 3.98
C LYS A 102 -2.19 -6.18 3.91
N TYR A 103 -1.13 -6.97 3.97
CA TYR A 103 -1.19 -8.41 3.79
C TYR A 103 -0.39 -9.15 4.86
N ASP A 104 -0.96 -10.26 5.31
CA ASP A 104 -0.34 -11.22 6.21
C ASP A 104 0.17 -12.42 5.39
N PHE A 105 1.48 -12.56 5.28
CA PHE A 105 2.15 -13.65 4.58
C PHE A 105 2.13 -14.98 5.33
N LYS A 106 1.99 -14.96 6.67
CA LYS A 106 1.87 -16.16 7.48
C LYS A 106 0.50 -16.80 7.33
N ASP A 107 -0.54 -15.99 7.52
CA ASP A 107 -1.94 -16.43 7.40
C ASP A 107 -2.45 -16.39 5.95
N LYS A 108 -1.64 -15.88 5.01
CA LYS A 108 -1.95 -15.73 3.58
C LYS A 108 -3.26 -14.96 3.34
N LYS A 109 -3.49 -13.88 4.08
CA LYS A 109 -4.75 -13.11 4.05
C LYS A 109 -4.53 -11.62 3.84
N VAL A 110 -5.49 -10.98 3.17
CA VAL A 110 -5.56 -9.52 3.10
C VAL A 110 -6.12 -9.00 4.43
N ILE A 111 -5.35 -8.16 5.11
CA ILE A 111 -5.76 -7.53 6.37
C ILE A 111 -6.62 -6.29 6.08
N SER A 112 -6.21 -5.47 5.11
CA SER A 112 -6.94 -4.28 4.71
C SER A 112 -6.58 -3.86 3.28
N HIS A 113 -7.53 -3.27 2.58
CA HIS A 113 -7.33 -2.68 1.26
C HIS A 113 -8.25 -1.46 1.08
N ASP A 114 -7.77 -0.43 0.41
CA ASP A 114 -8.54 0.75 0.00
C ASP A 114 -8.01 1.25 -1.34
N LEU A 115 -8.88 1.66 -2.26
CA LEU A 115 -8.50 2.18 -3.56
C LEU A 115 -9.33 3.41 -3.91
N LYS A 116 -8.63 4.48 -4.29
CA LYS A 116 -9.23 5.74 -4.75
C LYS A 116 -8.94 5.91 -6.23
N PHE A 117 -9.96 6.22 -7.02
CA PHE A 117 -9.85 6.50 -8.44
C PHE A 117 -10.54 7.83 -8.79
N LEU A 118 -10.07 8.47 -9.86
CA LEU A 118 -10.70 9.69 -10.37
C LEU A 118 -11.98 9.31 -11.13
N LYS A 119 -13.13 9.78 -10.63
CA LYS A 119 -14.45 9.57 -11.24
C LYS A 119 -14.69 10.41 -12.48
#